data_AF-A0A850P658-F1
#
_entry.id   AF-A0A850P658-F1
#
_cell.length_a   1.000
_cell.length_b   1.000
_cell.length_c   1.000
_cell.angle_alpha   90.00
_cell.angle_beta   90.00
_cell.angle_gamma   90.00
#
_symmetry.space_group_name_H-M   'P 1'
#
loop_
_entity.id
_entity.type
_entity.pdbx_description
1 polymer ?
#
loop_
_entity_poly.entity_id
_entity_poly.type
_entity_poly.pdbx_seq_one_letter_code
_entity_poly.pdbx_strand_id
1 'polypeptide(L)'
;TVEDLIRQSSEQAEGHAIVLLPMTDTIEAVISDLAKAGIRAIHVDHKADVDVALIRRRLKLSRRQFALWYGLEEETIKGWESGERTPDTAAKSYLRAISNRPEAVREAYAQTE
;
A
#
# COMPACT_ATOMS: atom_id res chain seq x y z
N THR A 1 -17.65 -14.54 17.11
CA THR A 1 -17.95 -14.04 15.75
C THR A 1 -17.01 -12.88 15.43
N VAL A 2 -17.04 -12.32 14.20
CA VAL A 2 -16.24 -11.11 13.88
C VAL A 2 -16.62 -9.95 14.81
N GLU A 3 -17.89 -9.83 15.21
CA GLU A 3 -18.33 -8.84 16.21
C GLU A 3 -17.69 -9.06 17.58
N ASP A 4 -17.57 -10.31 18.04
CA ASP A 4 -16.89 -10.60 19.32
C ASP A 4 -15.41 -10.24 19.26
N LEU A 5 -14.75 -10.52 18.12
CA LEU A 5 -13.35 -10.16 17.89
C LEU A 5 -13.16 -8.64 17.82
N ILE A 6 -14.07 -7.92 17.16
CA ILE A 6 -14.07 -6.45 17.15
C ILE A 6 -14.24 -5.93 18.57
N ARG A 7 -15.21 -6.45 19.34
CA ARG A 7 -15.47 -6.01 20.73
C ARG A 7 -14.29 -6.27 21.67
N GLN A 8 -13.48 -7.30 21.40
CA GLN A 8 -12.27 -7.62 22.16
C GLN A 8 -11.05 -6.80 21.72
N SER A 9 -11.14 -6.04 20.63
CA SER A 9 -10.06 -5.15 20.19
C SER A 9 -9.82 -4.03 21.20
N SER A 10 -8.56 -3.86 21.60
CA SER A 10 -8.12 -2.75 22.45
C SER A 10 -7.95 -1.43 21.69
N GLU A 11 -8.04 -1.44 20.36
CA GLU A 11 -7.78 -0.29 19.49
C GLU A 11 -8.98 -0.04 18.57
N GLN A 12 -10.04 0.52 19.15
CA GLN A 12 -11.21 1.00 18.44
C GLN A 12 -11.22 2.53 18.42
N ALA A 13 -11.24 3.13 17.22
CA ALA A 13 -11.39 4.58 17.05
C ALA A 13 -12.05 4.90 15.70
N GLU A 14 -13.01 5.84 15.70
CA GLU A 14 -13.58 6.44 14.48
C GLU A 14 -14.02 5.43 13.40
N GLY A 15 -14.68 4.34 13.80
CA GLY A 15 -15.15 3.31 12.86
C GLY A 15 -14.06 2.33 12.37
N HIS A 16 -12.85 2.41 12.92
CA HIS A 16 -11.75 1.47 12.69
C HIS A 16 -11.53 0.61 13.93
N ALA A 17 -11.16 -0.65 13.71
CA ALA A 17 -10.78 -1.59 14.77
C ALA A 17 -9.58 -2.44 14.31
N ILE A 18 -8.60 -2.66 15.20
CA ILE A 18 -7.50 -3.60 14.95
C ILE A 18 -7.80 -4.93 15.65
N VAL A 19 -7.92 -5.99 14.87
CA VAL A 19 -8.28 -7.32 15.38
C VAL A 19 -7.13 -8.29 15.16
N LEU A 20 -6.70 -8.97 16.22
CA LEU A 20 -5.79 -10.11 16.12
C LEU A 20 -6.60 -11.35 15.75
N LEU A 21 -6.29 -11.94 14.60
CA LEU A 21 -6.88 -13.20 14.18
C LEU A 21 -6.02 -14.36 14.72
N PRO A 22 -6.63 -15.42 15.29
CA PRO A 22 -5.89 -16.62 15.63
C PRO A 22 -5.30 -17.20 14.33
N MET A 23 -3.97 -17.25 14.25
CA MET A 23 -3.19 -17.61 13.06
C MET A 23 -3.30 -19.11 12.72
N THR A 24 -4.47 -19.59 12.32
CA THR A 24 -4.67 -20.99 11.92
C THR A 24 -5.02 -21.17 10.45
N ASP A 25 -5.41 -20.09 9.76
CA ASP A 25 -5.99 -20.17 8.41
C ASP A 25 -5.19 -19.34 7.39
N THR A 26 -5.29 -19.69 6.11
CA THR A 26 -4.68 -18.90 5.04
C THR A 26 -5.39 -17.55 4.89
N ILE A 27 -4.70 -16.54 4.33
CA ILE A 27 -5.29 -15.22 4.07
C ILE A 27 -6.55 -15.34 3.19
N GLU A 28 -6.54 -16.23 2.21
CA GLU A 28 -7.68 -16.47 1.32
C GLU A 28 -8.88 -17.03 2.08
N ALA A 29 -8.63 -17.94 3.04
CA ALA A 29 -9.68 -18.48 3.90
C ALA A 29 -10.28 -17.38 4.80
N VAL A 30 -9.42 -16.56 5.41
CA VAL A 30 -9.85 -15.41 6.21
C VAL A 30 -10.71 -14.43 5.38
N ILE A 31 -10.25 -14.05 4.19
CA ILE A 31 -11.02 -13.16 3.30
C ILE A 31 -12.36 -13.79 2.92
N SER A 32 -12.40 -15.09 2.62
CA SER A 32 -13.63 -15.82 2.28
C SER A 32 -14.63 -15.82 3.44
N ASP A 33 -14.17 -16.05 4.66
CA ASP A 33 -15.05 -16.06 5.83
C ASP A 33 -15.55 -14.67 6.21
N LEU A 34 -14.70 -13.64 6.09
CA LEU A 34 -15.12 -12.24 6.21
C LEU A 34 -16.18 -11.89 5.14
N ALA A 35 -15.99 -12.34 3.89
CA ALA A 35 -16.96 -12.11 2.82
C ALA A 35 -18.31 -12.79 3.09
N LYS A 36 -18.33 -14.03 3.63
CA LYS A 36 -19.57 -14.71 4.06
C LYS A 36 -20.30 -13.95 5.17
N ALA A 37 -19.56 -13.23 6.02
CA ALA A 37 -20.11 -12.34 7.04
C ALA A 37 -20.53 -10.95 6.49
N GLY A 38 -20.46 -10.72 5.17
CA GLY A 38 -20.81 -9.45 4.53
C GLY A 38 -19.71 -8.39 4.62
N ILE A 39 -18.50 -8.75 5.04
CA ILE A 39 -17.37 -7.85 5.21
C ILE A 39 -16.46 -7.93 3.99
N ARG A 40 -16.24 -6.80 3.32
CA ARG A 40 -15.24 -6.71 2.26
C ARG A 40 -13.86 -6.56 2.87
N ALA A 41 -13.01 -7.57 2.71
CA ALA A 41 -11.63 -7.54 3.14
C ALA A 41 -10.68 -7.40 1.95
N ILE A 42 -9.58 -6.67 2.17
CA ILE A 42 -8.46 -6.56 1.23
C ILE A 42 -7.20 -6.90 2.03
N HIS A 43 -6.42 -7.87 1.56
CA HIS A 43 -5.13 -8.16 2.17
C HIS A 43 -4.10 -7.13 1.70
N VAL A 44 -3.45 -6.46 2.66
CA VAL A 44 -2.38 -5.50 2.42
C VAL A 44 -1.09 -6.03 3.04
N ASP A 45 -0.28 -6.71 2.25
CA ASP A 45 1.06 -7.16 2.68
C ASP A 45 2.07 -6.02 2.54
N HIS A 46 2.47 -5.39 3.64
CA HIS A 46 3.48 -4.33 3.63
C HIS A 46 4.90 -4.82 3.24
N LYS A 47 5.17 -6.14 3.28
CA LYS A 47 6.45 -6.73 2.90
C LYS A 47 6.55 -7.00 1.40
N ALA A 48 5.43 -7.26 0.73
CA ALA A 48 5.42 -7.58 -0.70
C ALA A 48 6.15 -6.52 -1.53
N ASP A 49 6.98 -6.98 -2.45
CA ASP A 49 7.79 -6.11 -3.30
C ASP A 49 6.94 -5.30 -4.28
N VAL A 50 7.50 -4.16 -4.69
CA VAL A 50 6.84 -3.21 -5.58
C VAL A 50 7.71 -3.05 -6.82
N ASP A 51 7.13 -3.30 -8.00
CA ASP A 51 7.80 -3.07 -9.28
C ASP A 51 7.70 -1.59 -9.65
N VAL A 52 8.72 -0.83 -9.24
CA VAL A 52 8.83 0.61 -9.51
C VAL A 52 8.84 0.91 -11.01
N ALA A 53 9.54 0.08 -11.80
CA ALA A 53 9.64 0.25 -13.25
C ALA A 53 8.29 0.06 -13.93
N LEU A 54 7.48 -0.90 -13.48
CA LEU A 54 6.12 -1.12 -13.98
C LEU A 54 5.22 0.06 -13.65
N ILE A 55 5.23 0.56 -12.42
CA ILE A 55 4.43 1.73 -12.01
C ILE A 55 4.77 2.93 -12.90
N ARG A 56 6.06 3.28 -13.00
CA ARG A 56 6.50 4.42 -13.81
C ARG A 56 6.13 4.26 -15.30
N ARG A 57 6.36 3.07 -15.87
CA ARG A 57 6.08 2.80 -17.29
C ARG A 57 4.58 2.88 -17.59
N ARG A 58 3.70 2.44 -16.69
CA ARG A 58 2.24 2.59 -16.83
C ARG A 58 1.81 4.07 -16.93
N LEU A 59 2.50 4.94 -16.21
CA LEU A 59 2.28 6.40 -16.25
C LEU A 59 2.96 7.08 -17.46
N LYS A 60 3.72 6.34 -18.27
CA LYS A 60 4.47 6.85 -19.43
C LYS A 60 5.45 7.97 -19.09
N LEU A 61 6.07 7.90 -17.91
CA LEU A 61 7.03 8.91 -17.43
C LEU A 61 8.47 8.42 -17.58
N SER A 62 9.38 9.34 -17.89
CA SER A 62 10.81 9.13 -17.68
C SER A 62 11.14 9.05 -16.18
N ARG A 63 12.32 8.53 -15.83
CA ARG A 63 12.75 8.46 -14.41
C ARG A 63 12.77 9.85 -13.78
N ARG A 64 13.37 10.83 -14.47
CA ARG A 64 13.35 12.24 -14.09
C ARG A 64 11.95 12.80 -13.87
N GLN A 65 11.01 12.54 -14.78
CA GLN A 65 9.63 13.02 -14.64
C GLN A 65 8.94 12.39 -13.44
N PHE A 66 9.09 11.07 -13.25
CA PHE A 66 8.53 10.35 -12.12
C PHE A 66 9.09 10.86 -10.78
N ALA A 67 10.41 11.04 -10.72
CA ALA A 67 11.12 11.63 -9.59
C ALA A 67 10.55 13.02 -9.24
N LEU A 68 10.46 13.91 -10.23
CA LEU A 68 9.97 15.28 -10.04
C LEU A 68 8.49 15.32 -9.60
N TRP A 69 7.63 14.51 -10.22
CA TRP A 69 6.19 14.54 -9.97
C TRP A 69 5.79 13.98 -8.61
N TYR A 70 6.65 13.16 -8.00
CA TYR A 70 6.35 12.45 -6.76
C TYR A 70 7.35 12.74 -5.63
N GLY A 71 8.27 13.71 -5.81
CA GLY A 71 9.20 14.10 -4.75
C GLY A 71 10.23 13.03 -4.39
N LEU A 72 10.69 12.29 -5.40
CA LEU A 72 11.70 11.24 -5.25
C LEU A 72 12.98 11.65 -5.98
N GLU A 73 14.11 11.06 -5.62
CA GLU A 73 15.36 11.28 -6.34
C GLU A 73 15.47 10.35 -7.55
N GLU A 74 15.90 10.89 -8.69
CA GLU A 74 16.07 10.10 -9.92
C GLU A 74 17.07 8.94 -9.73
N GLU A 75 18.14 9.17 -8.95
CA GLU A 75 19.12 8.12 -8.61
C GLU A 75 18.49 7.00 -7.77
N THR A 76 17.63 7.36 -6.82
CA THR A 76 16.89 6.40 -6.00
C THR A 76 15.96 5.54 -6.85
N ILE A 77 15.22 6.15 -7.80
CA ILE A 77 14.40 5.40 -8.76
C ILE A 77 15.26 4.45 -9.60
N LYS A 78 16.41 4.93 -10.10
CA LYS A 78 17.32 4.09 -10.87
C LYS A 78 17.80 2.88 -10.05
N GLY A 79 18.22 3.09 -8.80
CA GLY A 79 18.69 2.02 -7.90
C GLY A 79 17.60 1.00 -7.56
N TRP A 80 16.35 1.45 -7.40
CA TRP A 80 15.21 0.53 -7.21
C TRP A 80 14.86 -0.27 -8.47
N GLU A 81 14.86 0.37 -9.64
CA GLU A 81 14.56 -0.32 -10.90
C GLU A 81 15.64 -1.31 -11.34
N SER A 82 16.90 -1.07 -10.95
CA SER A 82 18.01 -1.99 -11.22
C SER A 82 18.13 -3.12 -10.19
N GLY A 83 17.43 -3.02 -9.06
CA GLY A 83 17.57 -3.95 -7.93
C GLY A 83 18.83 -3.74 -7.10
N GLU A 84 19.57 -2.64 -7.28
CA GLU A 84 20.73 -2.29 -6.44
C GLU A 84 20.29 -1.93 -5.02
N ARG A 85 19.10 -1.32 -4.89
CA ARG A 85 18.48 -0.95 -3.61
C ARG A 85 17.03 -1.38 -3.63
N THR A 86 16.48 -1.64 -2.45
CA THR A 86 15.06 -1.98 -2.29
C THR A 86 14.34 -0.83 -1.60
N PRO A 87 13.13 -0.43 -2.05
CA PRO A 87 12.34 0.55 -1.31
C PRO A 87 12.02 0.03 0.09
N ASP A 88 12.13 0.90 1.09
CA ASP A 88 11.69 0.58 2.45
C ASP A 88 10.16 0.53 2.56
N THR A 89 9.63 0.21 3.74
CA THR A 89 8.18 0.09 3.96
C THR A 89 7.42 1.38 3.65
N ALA A 90 7.98 2.55 3.96
CA ALA A 90 7.34 3.83 3.69
C ALA A 90 7.30 4.12 2.18
N ALA A 91 8.42 3.92 1.49
CA ALA A 91 8.54 4.06 0.05
C ALA A 91 7.63 3.06 -0.68
N LYS A 92 7.56 1.79 -0.26
CA LYS A 92 6.63 0.79 -0.81
C LYS A 92 5.17 1.25 -0.68
N SER A 93 4.80 1.79 0.48
CA SER A 93 3.45 2.31 0.73
C SER A 93 3.12 3.50 -0.18
N TYR A 94 4.06 4.44 -0.32
CA TYR A 94 3.92 5.59 -1.20
C TYR A 94 3.82 5.18 -2.69
N LEU A 95 4.67 4.26 -3.15
CA LEU A 95 4.63 3.72 -4.51
C LEU A 95 3.31 3.00 -4.82
N ARG A 96 2.73 2.29 -3.85
CA ARG A 96 1.39 1.70 -4.00
C ARG A 96 0.31 2.77 -4.10
N ALA A 97 0.39 3.83 -3.28
CA ALA A 97 -0.52 4.95 -3.40
C ALA A 97 -0.44 5.58 -4.79
N ILE A 98 0.77 5.82 -5.32
CA ILE A 98 1.00 6.30 -6.70
C ILE A 98 0.38 5.34 -7.72
N SER A 99 0.59 4.03 -7.58
CA SER A 99 0.03 3.04 -8.50
C SER A 99 -1.50 3.03 -8.52
N ASN A 100 -2.13 3.30 -7.38
CA ASN A 100 -3.59 3.23 -7.22
C ASN A 100 -4.28 4.56 -7.59
N ARG A 101 -3.68 5.70 -7.23
CA ARG A 101 -4.26 7.04 -7.41
C ARG A 101 -3.19 8.07 -7.83
N PRO A 102 -2.59 7.92 -9.02
CA PRO A 102 -1.41 8.69 -9.42
C PRO A 102 -1.65 10.20 -9.47
N GLU A 103 -2.86 10.64 -9.86
CA GLU A 103 -3.23 12.06 -9.93
C GLU A 103 -3.40 12.66 -8.54
N ALA A 104 -4.17 12.01 -7.67
CA ALA A 104 -4.40 12.47 -6.30
C ALA A 104 -3.10 12.56 -5.49
N VAL A 105 -2.19 11.58 -5.65
CA VAL A 105 -0.89 11.62 -4.97
C VAL A 105 -0.01 12.75 -5.52
N ARG A 106 0.00 12.95 -6.84
CA ARG A 106 0.74 14.07 -7.46
C ARG A 106 0.21 15.42 -6.96
N GLU A 107 -1.11 15.59 -6.90
CA GLU A 107 -1.75 16.81 -6.40
C GLU A 107 -1.42 17.04 -4.92
N ALA A 108 -1.55 16.00 -4.08
CA ALA A 108 -1.22 16.07 -2.67
C ALA A 108 0.26 16.42 -2.43
N TYR A 109 1.18 15.89 -3.25
CA TYR A 109 2.60 16.24 -3.18
C TYR A 109 2.89 17.67 -3.67
N ALA A 110 2.21 18.12 -4.73
CA ALA A 110 2.46 19.43 -5.33
C ALA A 110 1.97 20.61 -4.47
N GLN A 111 1.07 20.37 -3.51
CA GLN A 111 0.59 21.39 -2.59
C GLN A 111 1.62 21.61 -1.49
N THR A 112 2.40 22.69 -1.62
CA THR A 112 3.12 23.31 -0.50
C THR A 112 2.43 24.64 -0.23
N GLU A 113 1.80 24.77 0.95
CA GLU A 113 1.33 26.07 1.48
C GLU A 113 2.51 26.89 2.01
#